data_AF-A0A4U9TI32-F1
#
_entry.id   AF-A0A4U9TI32-F1
#
_cell.length_a   1.000
_cell.length_b   1.000
_cell.length_c   1.000
_cell.angle_alpha   90.00
_cell.angle_beta   90.00
_cell.angle_gamma   90.00
#
_symmetry.space_group_name_H-M   'P 1'
#
loop_
_entity.id
_entity.type
_entity.pdbx_description
1 polymer ?
#
loop_
_entity_poly.entity_id
_entity_poly.type
_entity_poly.pdbx_seq_one_letter_code
_entity_poly.pdbx_strand_id
1 'polypeptide(L)'
;MYHQARSLTKQLAALDSHQSEEKQRLLRELLAAWGDDSWIELPFWCDYGQHISIGRNCFINVNAVFLDCNTITIGDNTLIGPNAQI
;
A
#
# COMPACT_ATOMS: atom_id res chain seq x y z
N MET A 1 9.19 -11.04 6.49
CA MET A 1 7.73 -10.93 6.29
C MET A 1 7.17 -9.86 7.25
N TYR A 2 6.59 -10.19 8.42
CA TYR A 2 5.97 -9.18 9.31
C TYR A 2 6.88 -7.99 9.68
N HIS A 3 8.07 -8.24 10.23
CA HIS A 3 8.97 -7.15 10.66
C HIS A 3 9.48 -6.29 9.50
N GLN A 4 9.62 -6.88 8.31
CA GLN A 4 10.00 -6.14 7.10
C GLN A 4 8.87 -5.21 6.68
N ALA A 5 7.63 -5.71 6.62
CA ALA A 5 6.46 -4.89 6.32
C ALA A 5 6.30 -3.72 7.29
N ARG A 6 6.51 -3.95 8.60
CA ARG A 6 6.52 -2.89 9.62
C ARG A 6 7.61 -1.85 9.40
N SER A 7 8.83 -2.29 9.03
CA SER A 7 9.94 -1.38 8.72
C SER A 7 9.64 -0.51 7.50
N LEU A 8 9.18 -1.13 6.40
CA LEU A 8 8.86 -0.43 5.15
C LEU A 8 7.67 0.52 5.32
N THR A 9 6.61 0.10 6.00
CA THR A 9 5.45 0.95 6.29
C THR A 9 5.85 2.16 7.15
N LYS A 10 6.78 1.98 8.11
CA LYS A 10 7.32 3.09 8.91
C LYS A 10 8.13 4.07 8.05
N GLN A 11 8.96 3.57 7.13
CA GLN A 11 9.70 4.42 6.19
C GLN A 11 8.76 5.18 5.27
N LEU A 12 7.76 4.49 4.73
CA LEU A 12 6.73 5.07 3.86
C LEU A 12 5.98 6.20 4.56
N ALA A 13 5.55 5.99 5.81
CA ALA A 13 4.86 6.98 6.64
C ALA A 13 5.69 8.22 6.98
N ALA A 14 7.02 8.15 6.86
CA ALA A 14 7.93 9.26 7.13
C ALA A 14 8.23 10.11 5.87
N LEU A 15 7.79 9.67 4.69
CA LEU A 15 7.99 10.43 3.45
C LEU A 15 7.02 11.60 3.34
N ASP A 16 7.51 12.70 2.79
CA ASP A 16 6.68 13.82 2.34
C ASP A 16 5.93 13.46 1.05
N SER A 17 4.79 14.09 0.82
CA SER A 17 3.96 13.93 -0.39
C SER A 17 4.71 14.15 -1.70
N HIS A 18 5.75 15.00 -1.72
CA HIS A 18 6.56 15.27 -2.90
C HIS A 18 7.59 14.18 -3.22
N GLN A 19 7.86 13.25 -2.31
CA GLN A 19 8.85 12.17 -2.49
C GLN A 19 8.26 10.95 -3.24
N SER A 20 7.60 11.21 -4.37
CA SER A 20 6.83 10.21 -5.10
C SER A 20 7.67 9.03 -5.59
N GLU A 21 8.89 9.25 -6.09
CA GLU A 21 9.77 8.17 -6.56
C GLU A 21 10.13 7.19 -5.44
N GLU A 22 10.49 7.71 -4.27
CA GLU A 22 10.86 6.89 -3.11
C GLU A 22 9.64 6.15 -2.54
N LYS A 23 8.46 6.79 -2.57
CA LYS A 23 7.18 6.16 -2.22
C LYS A 23 6.91 4.95 -3.11
N GLN A 24 7.07 5.12 -4.42
CA GLN A 24 6.88 4.05 -5.41
C GLN A 24 7.89 2.91 -5.21
N ARG A 25 9.16 3.24 -4.91
CA ARG A 25 10.19 2.25 -4.60
C ARG A 25 9.81 1.40 -3.38
N LEU A 26 9.43 2.04 -2.27
CA LEU A 26 9.04 1.36 -1.04
C LEU A 26 7.78 0.51 -1.22
N LEU A 27 6.79 0.98 -2.00
CA LEU A 27 5.57 0.22 -2.27
C LEU A 27 5.83 -1.03 -3.13
N ARG A 28 6.73 -0.93 -4.12
CA ARG A 28 7.17 -2.11 -4.91
C ARG A 28 7.98 -3.10 -4.06
N GLU A 29 8.63 -2.64 -2.99
CA GLU A 29 9.35 -3.51 -2.04
C GLU A 29 8.40 -4.15 -1.01
N LEU A 30 7.34 -3.42 -0.62
CA LEU A 30 6.36 -3.85 0.40
C LEU A 30 5.31 -4.83 -0.16
N LEU A 31 4.77 -4.56 -1.34
CA LEU A 31 3.60 -5.24 -1.89
C LEU A 31 3.98 -6.33 -2.89
N ALA A 32 3.09 -7.31 -3.06
CA ALA A 32 3.28 -8.38 -4.05
C ALA A 32 3.30 -7.83 -5.48
N ALA A 33 2.42 -6.86 -5.74
CA ALA A 33 2.34 -6.14 -7.00
C ALA A 33 1.84 -4.71 -6.75
N TRP A 34 2.42 -3.77 -7.49
CA TRP A 34 2.05 -2.36 -7.44
C TRP A 34 1.93 -1.82 -8.86
N GLY A 35 0.70 -1.49 -9.26
CA GLY A 35 0.41 -0.96 -10.58
C GLY A 35 0.77 0.52 -10.73
N ASP A 36 1.13 0.89 -11.96
CA ASP A 36 1.45 2.27 -12.31
C ASP A 36 0.23 3.19 -12.13
N ASP A 37 0.50 4.48 -11.92
CA ASP A 37 -0.50 5.53 -11.65
C ASP A 37 -1.41 5.28 -10.42
N SER A 38 -1.05 4.32 -9.57
CA SER A 38 -1.73 4.09 -8.31
C SER A 38 -1.20 4.97 -7.18
N TRP A 39 -2.05 5.25 -6.20
CA TRP A 39 -1.75 6.09 -5.05
C TRP A 39 -2.32 5.49 -3.77
N ILE A 40 -1.51 5.52 -2.70
CA ILE A 40 -1.93 5.22 -1.33
C ILE A 40 -1.72 6.47 -0.49
N GLU A 41 -2.79 6.92 0.16
CA GLU A 41 -2.72 7.93 1.20
C GLU A 41 -2.30 7.33 2.54
N LEU A 42 -1.47 8.07 3.27
CA LEU A 42 -0.90 7.65 4.54
C LEU A 42 -1.72 8.23 5.70
N PRO A 43 -1.81 7.54 6.85
CA PRO A 43 -1.19 6.24 7.13
C PRO A 43 -1.93 5.07 6.45
N PHE A 44 -1.16 4.04 6.09
CA PHE A 44 -1.62 2.76 5.56
C PHE A 44 -1.12 1.64 6.45
N TRP A 45 -1.91 0.59 6.65
CA TRP A 45 -1.57 -0.52 7.54
C TRP A 45 -1.74 -1.86 6.82
N CYS A 46 -0.77 -2.75 7.00
CA CYS A 46 -0.84 -4.15 6.61
C CYS A 46 -0.05 -5.03 7.60
N ASP A 47 -0.28 -6.35 7.55
CA ASP A 47 0.47 -7.31 8.37
C ASP A 47 1.78 -7.73 7.71
N TYR A 48 1.71 -8.14 6.44
CA TYR A 48 2.81 -8.71 5.69
C TYR A 48 3.12 -7.95 4.39
N GLY A 49 2.14 -7.25 3.80
CA GLY A 49 2.26 -6.50 2.54
C GLY A 49 2.38 -7.36 1.28
N GLN A 50 3.24 -8.38 1.33
CA GLN A 50 3.59 -9.27 0.21
C GLN A 50 2.45 -10.19 -0.28
N HIS A 51 1.28 -10.21 0.39
CA HIS A 51 0.11 -10.92 -0.12
C HIS A 51 -0.91 -9.97 -0.77
N ILE A 52 -0.58 -8.68 -0.84
CA ILE A 52 -1.43 -7.63 -1.42
C ILE A 52 -0.92 -7.31 -2.83
N SER A 53 -1.80 -7.47 -3.80
CA SER A 53 -1.59 -7.02 -5.19
C SER A 53 -2.53 -5.89 -5.50
N ILE A 54 -1.99 -4.75 -5.96
CA ILE A 54 -2.77 -3.58 -6.38
C ILE A 54 -2.53 -3.32 -7.86
N GLY A 55 -3.62 -3.21 -8.62
CA GLY A 55 -3.65 -2.89 -10.04
C GLY A 55 -3.25 -1.44 -10.35
N ARG A 56 -3.47 -1.02 -11.60
CA ARG A 56 -3.16 0.32 -12.12
C ARG A 56 -4.26 1.32 -11.79
N ASN A 57 -3.90 2.60 -11.74
CA ASN A 57 -4.85 3.71 -11.57
C ASN A 57 -5.79 3.52 -10.36
N CYS A 58 -5.26 2.99 -9.25
CA CYS A 58 -6.01 2.80 -8.01
C CYS A 58 -5.77 3.95 -7.05
N PHE A 59 -6.79 4.29 -6.25
CA PHE A 59 -6.66 5.26 -5.16
C PHE A 59 -7.10 4.64 -3.84
N ILE A 60 -6.18 4.51 -2.91
CA ILE A 60 -6.43 4.00 -1.56
C ILE A 60 -6.33 5.17 -0.60
N ASN A 61 -7.45 5.50 0.06
CA ASN A 61 -7.53 6.69 0.88
C ASN A 61 -6.98 6.46 2.30
N VAL A 62 -6.87 7.55 3.08
CA VAL A 62 -6.25 7.60 4.41
C VAL A 62 -6.80 6.53 5.36
N ASN A 63 -5.95 6.04 6.25
CA ASN A 63 -6.26 5.07 7.30
C ASN A 63 -6.76 3.72 6.79
N ALA A 64 -6.44 3.32 5.55
CA ALA A 64 -6.75 1.99 5.07
C ALA A 64 -5.97 0.91 5.85
N VAL A 65 -6.63 -0.20 6.16
CA VAL A 65 -6.05 -1.37 6.86
C VAL A 65 -6.32 -2.63 6.05
N PHE A 66 -5.27 -3.26 5.52
CA PHE A 66 -5.36 -4.52 4.77
C PHE A 66 -4.65 -5.64 5.54
N LEU A 67 -5.39 -6.47 6.27
CA LEU A 67 -4.83 -7.55 7.10
C LEU A 67 -4.58 -8.81 6.26
N ASP A 68 -3.46 -8.83 5.57
CA ASP A 68 -3.14 -9.78 4.52
C ASP A 68 -2.59 -11.12 5.05
N CYS A 69 -3.30 -11.76 5.98
CA CYS A 69 -3.02 -13.14 6.40
C CYS A 69 -3.10 -14.16 5.24
N ASN A 70 -3.80 -13.78 4.17
CA ASN A 70 -3.83 -14.47 2.89
C ASN A 70 -3.95 -13.43 1.76
N THR A 71 -4.03 -13.90 0.51
CA THR A 71 -4.07 -13.05 -0.68
C THR A 71 -5.19 -12.00 -0.67
N ILE A 72 -4.81 -10.75 -0.92
CA ILE A 72 -5.70 -9.63 -1.24
C ILE A 72 -5.35 -9.17 -2.65
N THR A 73 -6.34 -9.04 -3.53
CA THR A 73 -6.14 -8.54 -4.90
C THR A 73 -7.12 -7.42 -5.19
N ILE A 74 -6.57 -6.24 -5.49
CA ILE A 74 -7.31 -5.05 -5.92
C ILE A 74 -7.06 -4.85 -7.41
N GLY A 75 -8.14 -4.85 -8.20
CA GLY A 75 -8.07 -4.68 -9.66
C GLY A 75 -7.90 -3.23 -10.10
N ASP A 76 -7.62 -3.04 -11.39
CA ASP A 76 -7.41 -1.72 -12.00
C ASP A 76 -8.61 -0.76 -11.79
N ASN A 77 -8.33 0.55 -11.71
CA ASN A 77 -9.34 1.62 -11.57
C ASN A 77 -10.19 1.55 -10.29
N THR A 78 -9.66 0.95 -9.23
CA THR A 78 -10.39 0.85 -7.94
C THR A 78 -10.16 2.08 -7.09
N LEU A 79 -11.25 2.62 -6.50
CA LEU A 79 -11.22 3.67 -5.49
C LEU A 79 -11.67 3.09 -4.15
N ILE A 80 -10.82 3.17 -3.13
CA ILE A 80 -11.11 2.72 -1.76
C ILE A 80 -11.23 3.94 -0.84
N GLY A 81 -12.37 4.07 -0.18
CA GLY A 81 -12.68 5.18 0.73
C GLY A 81 -11.83 5.19 2.01
N PRO A 82 -11.87 6.30 2.78
CA PRO A 82 -11.07 6.45 3.99
C PRO A 82 -11.55 5.47 5.08
N ASN A 83 -10.61 5.01 5.91
CA ASN A 83 -10.85 4.05 7.00
C ASN A 83 -11.42 2.69 6.56
N ALA A 84 -11.28 2.32 5.29
CA ALA A 84 -11.64 0.98 4.82
C ALA A 84 -10.74 -0.09 5.45
N GLN A 85 -11.34 -1.21 5.85
CA GLN A 85 -10.65 -2.34 6.47
C GLN A 85 -11.01 -3.61 5.69
N ILE A 86 -9.99 -4.34 5.25
CA ILE A 86 -10.07 -5.55 4.42
C ILE A 86 -9.29 -6.67 5.09
#